data_AF-A0A956SQE6-F1
#
_entry.id   AF-A0A956SQE6-F1
#
_cell.length_a   1.000
_cell.length_b   1.000
_cell.length_c   1.000
_cell.angle_alpha   90.00
_cell.angle_beta   90.00
_cell.angle_gamma   90.00
#
_symmetry.space_group_name_H-M   'P 1'
#
loop_
_entity.id
_entity.type
_entity.pdbx_description
1 polymer ?
#
loop_
_entity_poly.entity_id
_entity_poly.type
_entity_poly.pdbx_seq_one_letter_code
_entity_poly.pdbx_strand_id
1 'polypeptide(L)'
;AFLIVYVGQSAELTPEGFAAAKAQALEKFAAVHRLVDSIAPGRAELALTAADATRIHAAGKRVIFIGIENGFPIGSDVGNVAAFHALGGRYMSLAHNGHSQLSDSNTGERDGIWLHNGLSPLGREVIAEMNRVGMMIDISHPSKASMMQTLALTRAPIIASHSGVRALCDHSRNLDDEQLRALAANGGVAQLVAFSGYVRCDARQDPARQEDLTALRKEFGLDGLSRREVQEAMAALPEARRNAYLEKQRQISDRRYPGDVVATVSDFVDHIDYAVKLVGVDHVGIASDFDGGGGVEGWRTAEESLNVTRELVRRGYSEADIAKIWGGNLLRVLAAVERVAAGQTP
;
A
#
# COMPACT_ATOMS: atom_id res chain seq x y z
N ALA A 1 -10.99 -4.11 5.96
CA ALA A 1 -10.09 -3.52 4.95
C ALA A 1 -9.46 -2.27 5.52
N PHE A 2 -8.25 -1.91 5.06
CA PHE A 2 -7.69 -0.59 5.30
C PHE A 2 -8.14 0.33 4.16
N LEU A 3 -8.81 1.43 4.47
CA LEU A 3 -9.09 2.50 3.53
C LEU A 3 -7.96 3.54 3.61
N ILE A 4 -7.48 3.99 2.46
CA ILE A 4 -6.19 4.67 2.37
C ILE A 4 -6.37 6.18 2.30
N VAL A 5 -5.73 6.88 3.24
CA VAL A 5 -5.42 8.30 3.15
C VAL A 5 -4.15 8.43 2.32
N TYR A 6 -4.33 8.45 1.00
CA TYR A 6 -3.23 8.63 0.04
C TYR A 6 -3.07 10.10 -0.34
N VAL A 7 -1.83 10.58 -0.38
CA VAL A 7 -1.47 11.84 -1.02
C VAL A 7 -0.21 11.63 -1.84
N GLY A 8 -0.29 11.97 -3.14
CA GLY A 8 0.84 11.85 -4.05
C GLY A 8 2.02 12.71 -3.64
N GLN A 9 3.22 12.27 -4.02
CA GLN A 9 4.45 13.00 -3.76
C GLN A 9 4.52 14.25 -4.65
N SER A 10 4.90 15.39 -4.07
CA SER A 10 5.26 16.58 -4.82
C SER A 10 6.70 16.47 -5.36
N ALA A 11 6.97 17.12 -6.49
CA ALA A 11 8.31 17.22 -7.04
C ALA A 11 9.28 18.00 -6.12
N GLU A 12 8.75 18.99 -5.38
CA GLU A 12 9.50 19.80 -4.46
C GLU A 12 9.05 19.58 -3.00
N LEU A 13 10.01 19.63 -2.09
CA LEU A 13 9.81 19.47 -0.65
C LEU A 13 9.72 20.85 0.03
N THR A 14 8.60 21.55 -0.18
CA THR A 14 8.37 22.90 0.33
C THR A 14 7.35 22.94 1.47
N PRO A 15 7.42 23.93 2.38
CA PRO A 15 6.39 24.14 3.41
C PRO A 15 4.97 24.23 2.86
N GLU A 16 4.79 24.90 1.72
CA GLU A 16 3.50 25.04 1.04
C GLU A 16 3.00 23.70 0.51
N GLY A 17 3.90 22.89 -0.07
CA GLY A 17 3.59 21.54 -0.55
C GLY A 17 3.16 20.62 0.59
N PHE A 18 3.84 20.68 1.73
CA PHE A 18 3.47 19.92 2.92
C PHE A 18 2.10 20.34 3.47
N ALA A 19 1.84 21.65 3.55
CA ALA A 19 0.56 22.17 4.03
C ALA A 19 -0.62 21.75 3.13
N ALA A 20 -0.44 21.84 1.81
CA ALA A 20 -1.43 21.38 0.84
C ALA A 20 -1.66 19.86 0.92
N ALA A 21 -0.59 19.07 1.09
CA ALA A 21 -0.69 17.64 1.26
C ALA A 21 -1.43 17.26 2.56
N LYS A 22 -1.14 17.96 3.66
CA LYS A 22 -1.86 17.78 4.92
C LYS A 22 -3.35 18.08 4.79
N ALA A 23 -3.72 19.17 4.13
CA ALA A 23 -5.13 19.50 3.89
C ALA A 23 -5.86 18.37 3.12
N GLN A 24 -5.25 17.86 2.04
CA GLN A 24 -5.80 16.73 1.29
C GLN A 24 -5.87 15.43 2.08
N ALA A 25 -4.95 15.20 3.03
CA ALA A 25 -5.01 14.04 3.91
C ALA A 25 -6.19 14.15 4.87
N LEU A 26 -6.39 15.33 5.48
CA LEU A 26 -7.50 15.59 6.40
C LEU A 26 -8.87 15.43 5.75
N GLU A 27 -9.02 15.85 4.48
CA GLU A 27 -10.24 15.60 3.70
C GLU A 27 -10.56 14.10 3.55
N LYS A 28 -9.53 13.27 3.33
CA LYS A 28 -9.70 11.81 3.19
C LYS A 28 -10.00 11.13 4.53
N PHE A 29 -9.36 11.58 5.61
CA PHE A 29 -9.76 11.17 6.96
C PHE A 29 -11.25 11.47 7.21
N ALA A 30 -11.68 12.70 6.92
CA ALA A 30 -13.09 13.10 7.07
C ALA A 30 -14.03 12.28 6.18
N ALA A 31 -13.60 11.89 4.97
CA ALA A 31 -14.38 11.04 4.09
C ALA A 31 -14.59 9.62 4.67
N VAL A 32 -13.55 9.02 5.27
CA VAL A 32 -13.68 7.70 5.92
C VAL A 32 -14.58 7.77 7.15
N HIS A 33 -14.43 8.80 7.98
CA HIS A 33 -15.34 9.02 9.12
C HIS A 33 -16.79 9.20 8.65
N ARG A 34 -17.03 10.05 7.65
CA ARG A 34 -18.37 10.20 7.06
C ARG A 34 -18.95 8.88 6.53
N LEU A 35 -18.11 8.01 5.96
CA LEU A 35 -18.54 6.68 5.51
C LEU A 35 -19.10 5.85 6.69
N VAL A 36 -18.36 5.73 7.78
CA VAL A 36 -18.75 4.88 8.91
C VAL A 36 -19.80 5.52 9.81
N ASP A 37 -19.83 6.85 9.93
CA ASP A 37 -20.72 7.55 10.87
C ASP A 37 -22.07 7.90 10.24
N SER A 38 -22.08 8.24 8.95
CA SER A 38 -23.26 8.81 8.29
C SER A 38 -23.79 7.96 7.13
N ILE A 39 -22.92 7.44 6.26
CA ILE A 39 -23.36 6.73 5.05
C ILE A 39 -23.72 5.26 5.36
N ALA A 40 -22.92 4.61 6.20
CA ALA A 40 -23.02 3.18 6.44
C ALA A 40 -22.92 2.75 7.93
N PRO A 41 -23.50 3.47 8.91
CA PRO A 41 -23.32 3.19 10.35
C PRO A 41 -23.85 1.83 10.80
N GLY A 42 -24.84 1.28 10.09
CA GLY A 42 -25.35 -0.07 10.33
C GLY A 42 -24.57 -1.19 9.61
N ARG A 43 -23.64 -0.84 8.71
CA ARG A 43 -22.94 -1.80 7.82
C ARG A 43 -21.43 -1.84 8.02
N ALA A 44 -20.83 -0.76 8.50
CA ALA A 44 -19.39 -0.62 8.69
C ALA A 44 -19.10 0.10 10.00
N GLU A 45 -17.91 -0.14 10.56
CA GLU A 45 -17.44 0.53 11.77
C GLU A 45 -15.92 0.70 11.70
N LEU A 46 -15.43 1.83 12.21
CA LEU A 46 -14.01 2.11 12.32
C LEU A 46 -13.40 1.30 13.46
N ALA A 47 -12.38 0.50 13.13
CA ALA A 47 -11.57 -0.22 14.08
C ALA A 47 -10.33 0.59 14.44
N LEU A 48 -10.05 0.69 15.73
CA LEU A 48 -8.91 1.41 16.29
C LEU A 48 -7.90 0.46 16.94
N THR A 49 -8.25 -0.81 17.09
CA THR A 49 -7.39 -1.82 17.69
C THR A 49 -7.56 -3.16 16.98
N ALA A 50 -6.64 -4.09 17.21
CA ALA A 50 -6.81 -5.48 16.78
C ALA A 50 -8.07 -6.11 17.40
N ALA A 51 -8.41 -5.76 18.65
CA ALA A 51 -9.61 -6.24 19.33
C ALA A 51 -10.91 -5.71 18.70
N ASP A 52 -10.90 -4.47 18.21
CA ASP A 52 -12.05 -3.90 17.49
C ASP A 52 -12.38 -4.70 16.23
N ALA A 53 -11.37 -5.19 15.49
CA ALA A 53 -11.63 -6.00 14.31
C ALA A 53 -12.49 -7.22 14.62
N THR A 54 -12.13 -7.97 15.67
CA THR A 54 -12.87 -9.14 16.12
C THR A 54 -14.28 -8.76 16.58
N ARG A 55 -14.41 -7.71 17.40
CA ARG A 55 -15.70 -7.24 17.91
C ARG A 55 -16.65 -6.80 16.79
N ILE A 56 -16.15 -5.98 15.86
CA ILE A 56 -16.93 -5.44 14.74
C ILE A 56 -17.34 -6.56 13.79
N HIS A 57 -16.44 -7.49 13.49
CA HIS A 57 -16.75 -8.65 12.65
C HIS A 57 -17.84 -9.52 13.29
N ALA A 58 -17.73 -9.82 14.58
CA ALA A 58 -18.75 -10.59 15.33
C ALA A 58 -20.12 -9.90 15.35
N ALA A 59 -20.16 -8.57 15.27
CA ALA A 59 -21.40 -7.79 15.14
C ALA A 59 -21.99 -7.78 13.71
N GLY A 60 -21.40 -8.52 12.77
CA GLY A 60 -21.87 -8.60 11.37
C GLY A 60 -21.54 -7.36 10.53
N LYS A 61 -20.74 -6.42 11.05
CA LYS A 61 -20.34 -5.21 10.35
C LYS A 61 -19.02 -5.42 9.59
N ARG A 62 -18.78 -4.56 8.60
CA ARG A 62 -17.50 -4.46 7.91
C ARG A 62 -16.50 -3.72 8.79
N VAL A 63 -15.35 -4.35 9.02
CA VAL A 63 -14.22 -3.77 9.74
C VAL A 63 -13.48 -2.80 8.82
N ILE A 64 -13.46 -1.53 9.18
CA ILE A 64 -12.72 -0.48 8.46
C ILE A 64 -11.56 -0.02 9.33
N PHE A 65 -10.35 -0.07 8.79
CA PHE A 65 -9.18 0.61 9.35
C PHE A 65 -8.75 1.76 8.43
N ILE A 66 -7.92 2.68 8.92
CA ILE A 66 -7.31 3.73 8.10
C ILE A 66 -5.81 3.50 7.98
N GLY A 67 -5.30 3.45 6.75
CA GLY A 67 -3.88 3.46 6.43
C GLY A 67 -3.47 4.80 5.82
N ILE A 68 -2.27 5.30 6.12
CA ILE A 68 -1.71 6.48 5.47
C ILE A 68 -0.65 6.00 4.47
N GLU A 69 -0.88 6.28 3.18
CA GLU A 69 0.10 5.97 2.14
C GLU A 69 0.78 7.27 1.72
N ASN A 70 2.10 7.31 1.90
CA ASN A 70 2.99 8.46 1.86
C ASN A 70 3.01 9.30 3.16
N GLY A 71 4.20 9.43 3.74
CA GLY A 71 4.45 10.28 4.91
C GLY A 71 4.60 11.77 4.56
N PHE A 72 4.58 12.14 3.27
CA PHE A 72 4.65 13.54 2.82
C PHE A 72 3.71 14.51 3.57
N PRO A 73 2.43 14.17 3.87
CA PRO A 73 1.51 15.06 4.59
C PRO A 73 1.87 15.38 6.04
N ILE A 74 2.83 14.68 6.67
CA ILE A 74 3.29 15.05 8.01
C ILE A 74 4.16 16.32 7.99
N GLY A 75 4.68 16.68 6.82
CA GLY A 75 5.58 17.82 6.64
C GLY A 75 6.84 17.70 7.50
N SER A 76 7.22 18.80 8.15
CA SER A 76 8.36 18.88 9.06
C SER A 76 7.98 18.76 10.54
N ASP A 77 6.72 18.45 10.86
CA ASP A 77 6.21 18.40 12.23
C ASP A 77 5.87 16.95 12.60
N VAL A 78 6.74 16.35 13.42
CA VAL A 78 6.61 14.97 13.93
C VAL A 78 5.31 14.77 14.70
N GLY A 79 4.76 15.82 15.33
CA GLY A 79 3.48 15.75 16.05
C GLY A 79 2.29 15.37 15.17
N ASN A 80 2.40 15.53 13.85
CA ASN A 80 1.36 15.09 12.91
C ASN A 80 1.18 13.58 12.88
N VAL A 81 2.17 12.78 13.29
CA VAL A 81 2.01 11.32 13.45
C VAL A 81 0.96 11.03 14.52
N ALA A 82 1.06 11.68 15.69
CA ALA A 82 0.07 11.55 16.76
C ALA A 82 -1.31 12.09 16.34
N ALA A 83 -1.34 13.22 15.62
CA ALA A 83 -2.58 13.79 15.12
C ALA A 83 -3.29 12.84 14.14
N PHE A 84 -2.58 12.26 13.17
CA PHE A 84 -3.14 11.29 12.22
C PHE A 84 -3.53 9.97 12.89
N HIS A 85 -2.77 9.52 13.91
CA HIS A 85 -3.16 8.38 14.73
C HIS A 85 -4.47 8.62 15.49
N ALA A 86 -4.64 9.82 16.06
CA ALA A 86 -5.86 10.23 16.76
C ALA A 86 -7.08 10.31 15.83
N LEU A 87 -6.86 10.62 14.54
CA LEU A 87 -7.89 10.55 13.51
C LEU A 87 -8.20 9.12 13.04
N GLY A 88 -7.59 8.09 13.64
CA GLY A 88 -7.86 6.68 13.35
C GLY A 88 -6.83 6.00 12.45
N GLY A 89 -5.76 6.70 12.04
CA GLY A 89 -4.66 6.11 11.27
C GLY A 89 -3.94 5.00 12.04
N ARG A 90 -3.72 3.85 11.42
CA ARG A 90 -3.10 2.67 12.06
C ARG A 90 -1.84 2.13 11.40
N TYR A 91 -1.56 2.55 10.17
CA TYR A 91 -0.22 2.44 9.62
C TYR A 91 0.14 3.69 8.82
N MET A 92 1.44 3.91 8.61
CA MET A 92 1.92 4.88 7.63
C MET A 92 3.16 4.39 6.90
N SER A 93 3.23 4.62 5.58
CA SER A 93 4.48 4.45 4.82
C SER A 93 5.26 5.77 4.78
N LEU A 94 6.59 5.72 4.90
CA LEU A 94 7.42 6.94 4.96
C LEU A 94 7.57 7.65 3.61
N ALA A 95 7.39 6.93 2.51
CA ALA A 95 7.40 7.45 1.15
C ALA A 95 6.38 6.69 0.28
N HIS A 96 6.11 7.24 -0.90
CA HIS A 96 5.35 6.59 -1.98
C HIS A 96 6.25 6.53 -3.23
N ASN A 97 5.70 6.69 -4.43
CA ASN A 97 6.46 7.00 -5.64
C ASN A 97 7.07 8.40 -5.56
N GLY A 98 8.39 8.46 -5.40
CA GLY A 98 9.16 9.69 -5.17
C GLY A 98 9.67 9.81 -3.73
N HIS A 99 10.88 10.36 -3.57
CA HIS A 99 11.51 10.57 -2.27
C HIS A 99 10.68 11.57 -1.45
N SER A 100 10.45 11.26 -0.18
CA SER A 100 9.84 12.18 0.77
C SER A 100 10.91 12.91 1.58
N GLN A 101 10.49 13.84 2.43
CA GLN A 101 11.35 14.45 3.45
C GLN A 101 11.80 13.47 4.55
N LEU A 102 11.28 12.23 4.53
CA LEU A 102 11.49 11.21 5.55
C LEU A 102 12.39 10.08 5.08
N SER A 103 12.21 9.65 3.83
CA SER A 103 12.90 8.49 3.30
C SER A 103 13.00 8.49 1.79
N ASP A 104 14.00 7.77 1.29
CA ASP A 104 14.07 7.43 -0.11
C ASP A 104 13.00 6.44 -0.52
N SER A 105 12.51 6.60 -1.76
CA SER A 105 11.58 5.68 -2.40
C SER A 105 12.31 4.62 -3.20
N ASN A 106 11.67 3.47 -3.39
CA ASN A 106 12.05 2.45 -4.37
C ASN A 106 12.29 3.01 -5.79
N THR A 107 11.68 4.15 -6.13
CA THR A 107 11.88 4.78 -7.45
C THR A 107 13.31 5.22 -7.68
N GLY A 108 14.07 5.46 -6.60
CA GLY A 108 15.49 5.82 -6.69
C GLY A 108 16.35 4.74 -7.36
N GLU A 109 15.95 3.47 -7.28
CA GLU A 109 16.69 2.36 -7.91
C GLU A 109 16.68 2.47 -9.43
N ARG A 110 15.50 2.75 -10.00
CA ARG A 110 15.34 2.91 -11.45
C ARG A 110 16.14 4.11 -11.98
N ASP A 111 16.12 5.20 -11.22
CA ASP A 111 16.65 6.49 -11.67
C ASP A 111 18.13 6.69 -11.26
N GLY A 112 18.66 5.85 -10.36
CA GLY A 112 19.99 6.02 -9.76
C GLY A 112 20.11 7.23 -8.83
N ILE A 113 18.98 7.73 -8.31
CA ILE A 113 18.89 8.97 -7.53
C ILE A 113 18.50 8.63 -6.09
N TRP A 114 19.23 9.18 -5.13
CA TRP A 114 18.99 8.99 -3.70
C TRP A 114 19.10 10.33 -2.98
N LEU A 115 18.10 10.68 -2.19
CA LEU A 115 18.05 11.94 -1.44
C LEU A 115 18.69 11.81 -0.06
N HIS A 116 18.45 10.68 0.62
CA HIS A 116 18.89 10.46 2.01
C HIS A 116 19.86 9.30 2.17
N ASN A 117 20.03 8.48 1.13
CA ASN A 117 20.64 7.15 1.20
C ASN A 117 19.96 6.25 2.25
N GLY A 118 18.62 6.24 2.23
CA GLY A 118 17.78 5.53 3.19
C GLY A 118 16.81 6.46 3.93
N LEU A 119 17.07 6.73 5.21
CA LEU A 119 16.25 7.58 6.07
C LEU A 119 16.90 8.94 6.33
N SER A 120 16.10 10.01 6.27
CA SER A 120 16.51 11.34 6.72
C SER A 120 16.57 11.40 8.26
N PRO A 121 17.22 12.42 8.86
CA PRO A 121 17.13 12.64 10.31
C PRO A 121 15.68 12.74 10.82
N LEU A 122 14.83 13.48 10.11
CA LEU A 122 13.41 13.61 10.42
C LEU A 122 12.66 12.27 10.32
N GLY A 123 12.97 11.44 9.31
CA GLY A 123 12.39 10.11 9.17
C GLY A 123 12.68 9.19 10.37
N ARG A 124 13.86 9.34 10.99
CA ARG A 124 14.23 8.59 12.20
C ARG A 124 13.41 9.04 13.41
N GLU A 125 13.19 10.34 13.56
CA GLU A 125 12.30 10.89 14.61
C GLU A 125 10.86 10.42 14.42
N VAL A 126 10.38 10.37 13.18
CA VAL A 126 9.03 9.89 12.84
C VAL A 126 8.87 8.41 13.18
N ILE A 127 9.86 7.56 12.91
CA ILE A 127 9.83 6.15 13.34
C ILE A 127 9.69 6.04 14.87
N ALA A 128 10.44 6.85 15.62
CA ALA A 128 10.35 6.85 17.08
C ALA A 128 8.95 7.26 17.56
N GLU A 129 8.34 8.27 16.92
CA GLU A 129 6.98 8.71 17.23
C GLU A 129 5.92 7.68 16.84
N MET A 130 6.07 7.01 15.69
CA MET A 130 5.19 5.92 15.27
C MET A 130 5.20 4.77 16.28
N ASN A 131 6.37 4.38 16.78
CA ASN A 131 6.48 3.40 17.87
C ASN A 131 5.86 3.91 19.18
N ARG A 132 5.95 5.21 19.48
CA ARG A 132 5.39 5.81 20.70
C ARG A 132 3.86 5.78 20.69
N VAL A 133 3.23 6.11 19.56
CA VAL A 133 1.76 6.20 19.47
C VAL A 133 1.09 4.87 19.11
N GLY A 134 1.85 3.87 18.65
CA GLY A 134 1.30 2.59 18.21
C GLY A 134 0.82 2.60 16.76
N MET A 135 1.49 3.37 15.89
CA MET A 135 1.25 3.33 14.45
C MET A 135 2.18 2.30 13.79
N MET A 136 1.62 1.35 13.05
CA MET A 136 2.42 0.37 12.32
C MET A 136 3.26 1.08 11.25
N ILE A 137 4.52 0.69 11.12
CA ILE A 137 5.40 1.22 10.07
C ILE A 137 5.25 0.35 8.82
N ASP A 138 4.83 0.96 7.72
CA ASP A 138 4.70 0.30 6.43
C ASP A 138 5.93 0.55 5.54
N ILE A 139 6.52 -0.52 5.03
CA ILE A 139 7.69 -0.47 4.13
C ILE A 139 7.35 -0.72 2.67
N SER A 140 6.07 -0.76 2.30
CA SER A 140 5.66 -0.73 0.89
C SER A 140 5.89 0.66 0.32
N HIS A 141 6.70 0.74 -0.74
CA HIS A 141 7.25 1.94 -1.42
C HIS A 141 8.61 2.49 -0.96
N PRO A 142 8.97 2.60 0.33
CA PRO A 142 10.33 2.97 0.72
C PRO A 142 11.41 2.11 0.04
N SER A 143 12.60 2.69 -0.15
CA SER A 143 13.73 1.96 -0.74
C SER A 143 14.18 0.81 0.17
N LYS A 144 14.92 -0.17 -0.40
CA LYS A 144 15.57 -1.23 0.39
C LYS A 144 16.42 -0.64 1.53
N ALA A 145 17.24 0.37 1.26
CA ALA A 145 18.05 1.02 2.27
C ALA A 145 17.21 1.65 3.39
N SER A 146 16.10 2.31 3.05
CA SER A 146 15.16 2.87 4.01
C SER A 146 14.54 1.78 4.88
N MET A 147 14.06 0.69 4.27
CA MET A 147 13.49 -0.45 5.00
C MET A 147 14.50 -1.07 5.99
N MET A 148 15.73 -1.34 5.56
CA MET A 148 16.74 -1.95 6.43
C MET A 148 17.13 -1.03 7.59
N GLN A 149 17.20 0.28 7.35
CA GLN A 149 17.43 1.26 8.42
C GLN A 149 16.22 1.39 9.35
N THR A 150 14.99 1.28 8.84
CA THR A 150 13.77 1.23 9.67
C THR A 150 13.80 0.02 10.60
N LEU A 151 14.16 -1.16 10.10
CA LEU A 151 14.29 -2.38 10.89
C LEU A 151 15.34 -2.25 11.99
N ALA A 152 16.43 -1.52 11.75
CA ALA A 152 17.45 -1.26 12.75
C ALA A 152 17.01 -0.29 13.87
N LEU A 153 15.94 0.48 13.67
CA LEU A 153 15.48 1.53 14.58
C LEU A 153 14.17 1.20 15.30
N THR A 154 13.27 0.48 14.64
CA THR A 154 11.93 0.20 15.16
C THR A 154 12.00 -0.73 16.36
N ARG A 155 11.20 -0.43 17.38
CA ARG A 155 10.97 -1.31 18.55
C ARG A 155 9.80 -2.27 18.34
N ALA A 156 8.99 -2.05 17.33
CA ALA A 156 7.78 -2.83 17.06
C ALA A 156 7.87 -3.55 15.70
N PRO A 157 7.11 -4.64 15.50
CA PRO A 157 7.04 -5.31 14.21
C PRO A 157 6.53 -4.38 13.09
N ILE A 158 7.11 -4.48 11.91
CA ILE A 158 6.72 -3.72 10.72
C ILE A 158 5.77 -4.49 9.79
N ILE A 159 5.16 -3.79 8.84
CA ILE A 159 4.39 -4.41 7.77
C ILE A 159 4.94 -4.03 6.39
N ALA A 160 4.74 -4.89 5.41
CA ALA A 160 4.61 -4.46 4.02
C ALA A 160 3.11 -4.55 3.68
N SER A 161 2.40 -3.44 3.58
CA SER A 161 0.96 -3.43 3.30
C SER A 161 0.58 -3.87 1.86
N HIS A 162 1.50 -3.75 0.88
CA HIS A 162 1.31 -4.18 -0.52
C HIS A 162 2.64 -4.24 -1.28
N SER A 163 3.32 -5.39 -1.22
CA SER A 163 4.56 -5.64 -1.98
C SER A 163 4.57 -7.05 -2.58
N GLY A 164 5.28 -7.26 -3.69
CA GLY A 164 5.49 -8.59 -4.28
C GLY A 164 6.84 -9.21 -3.88
N VAL A 165 7.23 -10.27 -4.59
CA VAL A 165 8.45 -11.05 -4.36
C VAL A 165 9.39 -10.85 -5.53
N ARG A 166 10.59 -10.34 -5.26
CA ARG A 166 11.53 -9.92 -6.32
C ARG A 166 12.10 -11.09 -7.11
N ALA A 167 12.26 -12.25 -6.47
CA ALA A 167 12.72 -13.48 -7.12
C ALA A 167 11.78 -13.99 -8.24
N LEU A 168 10.49 -13.62 -8.20
CA LEU A 168 9.50 -14.00 -9.21
C LEU A 168 9.27 -12.89 -10.25
N CYS A 169 9.38 -11.63 -9.82
CA CYS A 169 9.27 -10.46 -10.69
C CYS A 169 10.28 -9.42 -10.20
N ASP A 170 11.37 -9.26 -10.96
CA ASP A 170 12.46 -8.34 -10.65
C ASP A 170 12.04 -6.88 -10.86
N HIS A 171 11.37 -6.33 -9.85
CA HIS A 171 10.89 -4.96 -9.80
C HIS A 171 11.25 -4.34 -8.44
N SER A 172 11.68 -3.07 -8.41
CA SER A 172 12.12 -2.41 -7.16
C SER A 172 11.00 -2.23 -6.12
N ARG A 173 9.72 -2.34 -6.53
CA ARG A 173 8.56 -2.41 -5.61
C ARG A 173 8.41 -3.75 -4.89
N ASN A 174 9.11 -4.79 -5.32
CA ASN A 174 9.06 -6.11 -4.72
C ASN A 174 10.19 -6.30 -3.71
N LEU A 175 9.90 -7.09 -2.68
CA LEU A 175 10.87 -7.41 -1.63
C LEU A 175 11.78 -8.54 -2.11
N ASP A 176 13.08 -8.36 -1.93
CA ASP A 176 14.03 -9.47 -2.07
C ASP A 176 14.06 -10.39 -0.84
N ASP A 177 14.78 -11.50 -0.96
CA ASP A 177 14.88 -12.50 0.10
C ASP A 177 15.47 -11.93 1.41
N GLU A 178 16.40 -10.97 1.32
CA GLU A 178 17.00 -10.34 2.50
C GLU A 178 15.93 -9.52 3.23
N GLN A 179 15.18 -8.70 2.50
CA GLN A 179 14.08 -7.89 3.04
C GLN A 179 13.00 -8.77 3.67
N LEU A 180 12.58 -9.85 3.00
CA LEU A 180 11.58 -10.78 3.53
C LEU A 180 12.06 -11.43 4.83
N ARG A 181 13.29 -11.93 4.87
CA ARG A 181 13.87 -12.56 6.07
C ARG A 181 14.01 -11.56 7.21
N ALA A 182 14.46 -10.34 6.94
CA ALA A 182 14.62 -9.31 7.96
C ALA A 182 13.28 -8.85 8.54
N LEU A 183 12.25 -8.71 7.70
CA LEU A 183 10.88 -8.45 8.12
C LEU A 183 10.34 -9.58 9.02
N ALA A 184 10.56 -10.84 8.63
CA ALA A 184 10.12 -11.98 9.43
C ALA A 184 10.85 -12.08 10.78
N ALA A 185 12.17 -11.86 10.80
CA ALA A 185 12.98 -11.83 12.02
C ALA A 185 12.53 -10.72 13.00
N ASN A 186 12.00 -9.61 12.49
CA ASN A 186 11.39 -8.54 13.28
C ASN A 186 9.97 -8.87 13.79
N GLY A 187 9.40 -10.00 13.39
CA GLY A 187 8.03 -10.39 13.74
C GLY A 187 6.96 -9.78 12.82
N GLY A 188 7.36 -9.14 11.72
CA GLY A 188 6.48 -8.41 10.81
C GLY A 188 5.61 -9.32 9.94
N VAL A 189 4.87 -8.70 9.01
CA VAL A 189 4.08 -9.41 7.99
C VAL A 189 4.19 -8.72 6.63
N ALA A 190 4.42 -9.48 5.57
CA ALA A 190 4.33 -9.02 4.20
C ALA A 190 2.94 -9.38 3.65
N GLN A 191 2.12 -8.37 3.35
CA GLN A 191 0.88 -8.54 2.61
C GLN A 191 1.22 -8.56 1.12
N LEU A 192 1.17 -9.76 0.53
CA LEU A 192 1.57 -9.94 -0.87
C LEU A 192 0.52 -9.32 -1.76
N VAL A 193 0.95 -8.50 -2.73
CA VAL A 193 0.04 -7.69 -3.54
C VAL A 193 -0.32 -8.34 -4.88
N ALA A 194 -1.61 -8.37 -5.21
CA ALA A 194 -2.13 -8.76 -6.51
C ALA A 194 -2.09 -7.60 -7.52
N PHE A 195 -0.94 -6.94 -7.69
CA PHE A 195 -0.76 -5.89 -8.70
C PHE A 195 -0.07 -6.50 -9.93
N SER A 196 -0.74 -6.53 -11.09
CA SER A 196 -0.26 -7.33 -12.23
C SER A 196 1.19 -7.04 -12.64
N GLY A 197 1.64 -5.78 -12.61
CA GLY A 197 3.03 -5.42 -12.95
C GLY A 197 4.08 -5.81 -11.91
N TYR A 198 3.65 -6.17 -10.69
CA TYR A 198 4.51 -6.65 -9.60
C TYR A 198 4.43 -8.16 -9.43
N VAL A 199 3.37 -8.80 -9.95
CA VAL A 199 3.23 -10.25 -10.01
C VAL A 199 3.92 -10.81 -11.26
N ARG A 200 3.80 -10.12 -12.40
CA ARG A 200 4.43 -10.52 -13.67
C ARG A 200 5.17 -9.37 -14.32
N CYS A 201 6.50 -9.43 -14.26
CA CYS A 201 7.40 -8.48 -14.92
C CYS A 201 7.56 -8.75 -16.42
N ASP A 202 7.17 -9.95 -16.88
CA ASP A 202 7.14 -10.35 -18.28
C ASP A 202 5.80 -10.04 -18.97
N ALA A 203 4.89 -9.37 -18.27
CA ALA A 203 3.60 -8.94 -18.80
C ALA A 203 3.81 -8.12 -20.08
N ARG A 204 3.00 -8.42 -21.10
CA ARG A 204 3.00 -7.73 -22.39
C ARG A 204 1.64 -7.10 -22.59
N GLN A 205 1.65 -5.85 -23.04
CA GLN A 205 0.44 -5.16 -23.46
C GLN A 205 0.26 -5.30 -24.95
N ASP A 206 -0.96 -5.59 -25.38
CA ASP A 206 -1.33 -5.57 -26.79
C ASP A 206 -1.06 -4.16 -27.37
N PRO A 207 -0.41 -4.04 -28.56
CA PRO A 207 -0.22 -2.74 -29.22
C PRO A 207 -1.50 -1.91 -29.36
N ALA A 208 -2.66 -2.54 -29.54
CA ALA A 208 -3.94 -1.84 -29.63
C ALA A 208 -4.31 -1.10 -28.34
N ARG A 209 -3.91 -1.62 -27.17
CA ARG A 209 -4.06 -0.92 -25.89
C ARG A 209 -3.24 0.36 -25.85
N GLN A 210 -2.00 0.30 -26.36
CA GLN A 210 -1.11 1.46 -26.41
C GLN A 210 -1.65 2.53 -27.36
N GLU A 211 -2.27 2.12 -28.48
CA GLU A 211 -2.96 3.03 -29.40
C GLU A 211 -4.13 3.73 -28.71
N ASP A 212 -4.99 3.00 -28.00
CA ASP A 212 -6.12 3.56 -27.25
C ASP A 212 -5.67 4.55 -26.17
N LEU A 213 -4.63 4.21 -25.39
CA LEU A 213 -4.06 5.12 -24.38
C LEU A 213 -3.45 6.38 -25.02
N THR A 214 -2.84 6.24 -26.20
CA THR A 214 -2.25 7.37 -26.93
C THR A 214 -3.35 8.28 -27.47
N ALA A 215 -4.43 7.70 -28.02
CA ALA A 215 -5.61 8.45 -28.44
C ALA A 215 -6.27 9.19 -27.27
N LEU A 216 -6.39 8.53 -26.11
CA LEU A 216 -6.92 9.17 -24.89
C LEU A 216 -6.05 10.35 -24.44
N ARG A 217 -4.72 10.21 -24.42
CA ARG A 217 -3.83 11.34 -24.07
C ARG A 217 -4.04 12.52 -25.01
N LYS A 218 -4.13 12.25 -26.32
CA LYS A 218 -4.40 13.28 -27.32
C LYS A 218 -5.77 13.95 -27.12
N GLU A 219 -6.82 13.21 -26.77
CA GLU A 219 -8.15 13.77 -26.44
C GLU A 219 -8.08 14.80 -25.30
N PHE A 220 -7.17 14.60 -24.35
CA PHE A 220 -7.00 15.48 -23.18
C PHE A 220 -5.86 16.49 -23.31
N GLY A 221 -5.16 16.55 -24.45
CA GLY A 221 -4.03 17.47 -24.67
C GLY A 221 -2.79 17.10 -23.86
N LEU A 222 -2.58 15.81 -23.64
CA LEU A 222 -1.47 15.22 -22.85
C LEU A 222 -0.47 14.46 -23.75
N ASP A 223 -0.59 14.60 -25.06
CA ASP A 223 0.31 13.96 -26.02
C ASP A 223 1.70 14.61 -26.02
N GLY A 224 2.74 13.80 -26.27
CA GLY A 224 4.14 14.25 -26.27
C GLY A 224 4.74 14.54 -24.89
N LEU A 225 3.93 14.54 -23.82
CA LEU A 225 4.39 14.78 -22.45
C LEU A 225 5.07 13.54 -21.85
N SER A 226 6.15 13.77 -21.10
CA SER A 226 6.76 12.78 -20.23
C SER A 226 5.80 12.37 -19.10
N ARG A 227 6.07 11.24 -18.42
CA ARG A 227 5.24 10.80 -17.28
C ARG A 227 5.08 11.88 -16.21
N ARG A 228 6.15 12.64 -15.94
CA ARG A 228 6.13 13.72 -14.94
C ARG A 228 5.25 14.88 -15.40
N GLU A 229 5.40 15.31 -16.64
CA GLU A 229 4.59 16.40 -17.21
C GLU A 229 3.11 16.01 -17.29
N VAL A 230 2.79 14.75 -17.61
CA VAL A 230 1.40 14.24 -17.54
C VAL A 230 0.85 14.34 -16.12
N GLN A 231 1.63 13.96 -15.10
CA GLN A 231 1.21 14.04 -13.70
C GLN A 231 0.88 15.49 -13.30
N GLU A 232 1.76 16.43 -13.64
CA GLU A 232 1.61 17.85 -13.36
C GLU A 232 0.40 18.45 -14.11
N ALA A 233 0.28 18.16 -15.42
CA ALA A 233 -0.84 18.61 -16.23
C ALA A 233 -2.18 18.07 -15.72
N MET A 234 -2.23 16.78 -15.35
CA MET A 234 -3.42 16.15 -14.77
C MET A 234 -3.83 16.81 -13.44
N ALA A 235 -2.86 17.15 -12.59
CA ALA A 235 -3.10 17.84 -11.32
C ALA A 235 -3.62 19.28 -11.52
N ALA A 236 -3.32 19.92 -12.65
CA ALA A 236 -3.84 21.23 -13.02
C ALA A 236 -5.23 21.19 -13.70
N LEU A 237 -5.68 20.03 -14.19
CA LEU A 237 -7.00 19.91 -14.81
C LEU A 237 -8.15 20.16 -13.82
N PRO A 238 -9.27 20.78 -14.26
CA PRO A 238 -10.51 20.80 -13.48
C PRO A 238 -10.94 19.39 -13.09
N GLU A 239 -11.48 19.23 -11.88
CA GLU A 239 -11.80 17.92 -11.30
C GLU A 239 -12.69 17.07 -12.21
N ALA A 240 -13.77 17.63 -12.77
CA ALA A 240 -14.65 16.92 -13.68
C ALA A 240 -13.92 16.37 -14.92
N ARG A 241 -12.97 17.13 -15.47
CA ARG A 241 -12.19 16.71 -16.65
C ARG A 241 -11.15 15.66 -16.28
N ARG A 242 -10.50 15.80 -15.12
CA ARG A 242 -9.61 14.78 -14.56
C ARG A 242 -10.35 13.46 -14.34
N ASN A 243 -11.53 13.50 -13.75
CA ASN A 243 -12.37 12.32 -13.50
C ASN A 243 -12.80 11.65 -14.81
N ALA A 244 -13.16 12.43 -15.84
CA ALA A 244 -13.47 11.90 -17.16
C ALA A 244 -12.28 11.18 -17.82
N TYR A 245 -11.06 11.73 -17.71
CA TYR A 245 -9.85 11.06 -18.18
C TYR A 245 -9.62 9.75 -17.43
N LEU A 246 -9.69 9.77 -16.10
CA LEU A 246 -9.47 8.58 -15.26
C LEU A 246 -10.50 7.49 -15.55
N GLU A 247 -11.77 7.83 -15.76
CA GLU A 247 -12.82 6.89 -16.17
C GLU A 247 -12.50 6.25 -17.52
N LYS A 248 -12.19 7.04 -18.55
CA LYS A 248 -11.84 6.50 -19.88
C LYS A 248 -10.57 5.64 -19.82
N GLN A 249 -9.57 6.08 -19.04
CA GLN A 249 -8.35 5.31 -18.83
C GLN A 249 -8.66 3.97 -18.17
N ARG A 250 -9.53 3.96 -17.15
CA ARG A 250 -10.02 2.74 -16.49
C ARG A 250 -10.71 1.81 -17.49
N GLN A 251 -11.60 2.32 -18.33
CA GLN A 251 -12.29 1.53 -19.35
C GLN A 251 -11.32 0.88 -20.35
N ILE A 252 -10.26 1.60 -20.74
CA ILE A 252 -9.18 1.04 -21.55
C ILE A 252 -8.43 -0.04 -20.75
N SER A 253 -8.02 0.25 -19.52
CA SER A 253 -7.34 -0.69 -18.62
C SER A 253 -8.12 -2.00 -18.43
N ASP A 254 -9.43 -1.90 -18.20
CA ASP A 254 -10.31 -3.03 -17.93
C ASP A 254 -10.68 -3.83 -19.18
N ARG A 255 -10.53 -3.25 -20.38
CA ARG A 255 -10.75 -3.97 -21.63
C ARG A 255 -9.75 -5.12 -21.75
N ARG A 256 -10.24 -6.29 -22.14
CA ARG A 256 -9.40 -7.44 -22.48
C ARG A 256 -8.91 -7.29 -23.91
N TYR A 257 -7.60 -7.12 -24.08
CA TYR A 257 -6.99 -7.19 -25.41
C TYR A 257 -6.45 -8.60 -25.63
N PRO A 258 -6.64 -9.19 -26.83
CA PRO A 258 -6.21 -10.57 -27.10
C PRO A 258 -4.71 -10.81 -26.90
N GLY A 259 -3.87 -9.81 -27.12
CA GLY A 259 -2.41 -9.89 -26.96
C GLY A 259 -1.90 -9.63 -25.54
N ASP A 260 -2.76 -9.32 -24.57
CA ASP A 260 -2.32 -9.04 -23.21
C ASP A 260 -1.86 -10.33 -22.50
N VAL A 261 -0.65 -10.31 -21.95
CA VAL A 261 -0.20 -11.27 -20.95
C VAL A 261 -0.39 -10.62 -19.58
N VAL A 262 -1.44 -11.04 -18.87
CA VAL A 262 -1.81 -10.53 -17.54
C VAL A 262 -1.48 -11.53 -16.46
N ALA A 263 -1.18 -11.04 -15.25
CA ALA A 263 -1.11 -11.90 -14.08
C ALA A 263 -2.49 -12.48 -13.76
N THR A 264 -2.49 -13.70 -13.24
CA THR A 264 -3.68 -14.44 -12.78
C THR A 264 -3.64 -14.63 -11.27
N VAL A 265 -4.74 -15.11 -10.68
CA VAL A 265 -4.75 -15.58 -9.28
C VAL A 265 -3.69 -16.65 -9.03
N SER A 266 -3.41 -17.53 -10.00
CA SER A 266 -2.36 -18.54 -9.83
C SER A 266 -0.98 -17.89 -9.74
N ASP A 267 -0.64 -16.95 -10.64
CA ASP A 267 0.65 -16.23 -10.57
C ASP A 267 0.76 -15.45 -9.24
N PHE A 268 -0.34 -14.84 -8.79
CA PHE A 268 -0.37 -14.14 -7.50
C PHE A 268 -0.10 -15.09 -6.32
N VAL A 269 -0.72 -16.27 -6.30
CA VAL A 269 -0.50 -17.23 -5.22
C VAL A 269 0.90 -17.86 -5.29
N ASP A 270 1.60 -17.82 -6.43
CA ASP A 270 3.03 -18.18 -6.49
C ASP A 270 3.89 -17.27 -5.60
N HIS A 271 3.54 -15.98 -5.49
CA HIS A 271 4.21 -15.05 -4.59
C HIS A 271 3.96 -15.40 -3.11
N ILE A 272 2.73 -15.81 -2.78
CA ILE A 272 2.38 -16.29 -1.44
C ILE A 272 3.18 -17.56 -1.13
N ASP A 273 3.15 -18.56 -2.00
CA ASP A 273 3.88 -19.82 -1.85
C ASP A 273 5.37 -19.58 -1.62
N TYR A 274 5.99 -18.72 -2.43
CA TYR A 274 7.40 -18.41 -2.32
C TYR A 274 7.71 -17.78 -0.95
N ALA A 275 6.95 -16.75 -0.55
CA ALA A 275 7.16 -16.09 0.74
C ALA A 275 6.93 -17.05 1.91
N VAL A 276 5.89 -17.89 1.87
CA VAL A 276 5.61 -18.89 2.92
C VAL A 276 6.76 -19.90 3.03
N LYS A 277 7.29 -20.39 1.90
CA LYS A 277 8.45 -21.30 1.90
C LYS A 277 9.71 -20.64 2.47
N LEU A 278 9.89 -19.34 2.23
CA LEU A 278 11.08 -18.60 2.64
C LEU A 278 11.09 -18.24 4.13
N VAL A 279 9.95 -17.73 4.63
CA VAL A 279 9.87 -17.09 5.96
C VAL A 279 8.77 -17.65 6.87
N GLY A 280 7.96 -18.60 6.39
CA GLY A 280 6.87 -19.20 7.14
C GLY A 280 5.54 -18.45 7.03
N VAL A 281 4.45 -19.19 7.22
CA VAL A 281 3.08 -18.69 7.04
C VAL A 281 2.71 -17.54 7.98
N ASP A 282 3.34 -17.44 9.15
CA ASP A 282 3.04 -16.43 10.16
C ASP A 282 3.47 -15.00 9.77
N HIS A 283 4.21 -14.86 8.67
CA HIS A 283 4.77 -13.60 8.17
C HIS A 283 4.24 -13.21 6.79
N VAL A 284 3.20 -13.89 6.32
CA VAL A 284 2.62 -13.71 4.98
C VAL A 284 1.15 -13.33 5.10
N GLY A 285 0.70 -12.40 4.27
CA GLY A 285 -0.69 -12.00 4.13
C GLY A 285 -1.06 -11.68 2.69
N ILE A 286 -2.21 -11.03 2.48
CA ILE A 286 -2.80 -10.72 1.18
C ILE A 286 -3.19 -9.24 1.09
N ALA A 287 -2.83 -8.60 -0.02
CA ALA A 287 -3.33 -7.31 -0.43
C ALA A 287 -3.79 -7.34 -1.90
N SER A 288 -4.85 -6.61 -2.20
CA SER A 288 -5.34 -6.48 -3.58
C SER A 288 -4.81 -5.25 -4.30
N ASP A 289 -4.60 -4.15 -3.57
CA ASP A 289 -4.38 -2.81 -4.12
C ASP A 289 -5.54 -2.34 -5.03
N PHE A 290 -6.77 -2.81 -4.76
CA PHE A 290 -7.99 -2.36 -5.44
C PHE A 290 -8.15 -0.84 -5.33
N ASP A 291 -8.68 -0.24 -6.39
CA ASP A 291 -8.80 1.22 -6.58
C ASP A 291 -7.46 1.99 -6.63
N GLY A 292 -6.33 1.33 -6.31
CA GLY A 292 -4.95 1.81 -6.52
C GLY A 292 -4.29 1.32 -7.82
N GLY A 293 -4.99 0.47 -8.59
CA GLY A 293 -4.52 -0.13 -9.85
C GLY A 293 -4.21 -1.62 -9.75
N GLY A 294 -4.37 -2.22 -8.57
CA GLY A 294 -4.27 -3.66 -8.35
C GLY A 294 -5.47 -4.46 -8.85
N GLY A 295 -5.34 -5.77 -8.74
CA GLY A 295 -6.18 -6.77 -9.38
C GLY A 295 -5.40 -7.64 -10.37
N VAL A 296 -5.78 -8.92 -10.44
CA VAL A 296 -5.27 -9.91 -11.41
C VAL A 296 -6.45 -10.64 -12.05
N GLU A 297 -6.22 -11.36 -13.14
CA GLU A 297 -7.26 -12.18 -13.75
C GLU A 297 -7.78 -13.23 -12.76
N GLY A 298 -9.08 -13.19 -12.49
CA GLY A 298 -9.75 -14.02 -11.48
C GLY A 298 -9.83 -13.40 -10.08
N TRP A 299 -9.24 -12.21 -9.85
CA TRP A 299 -9.45 -11.41 -8.65
C TRP A 299 -9.32 -9.91 -8.98
N ARG A 300 -10.25 -9.42 -9.79
CA ARG A 300 -10.32 -8.02 -10.28
C ARG A 300 -11.05 -7.09 -9.32
N THR A 301 -11.95 -7.63 -8.51
CA THR A 301 -12.70 -6.90 -7.50
C THR A 301 -12.84 -7.70 -6.22
N ALA A 302 -13.29 -7.04 -5.14
CA ALA A 302 -13.53 -7.69 -3.86
C ALA A 302 -14.56 -8.84 -3.93
N GLU A 303 -15.45 -8.85 -4.92
CA GLU A 303 -16.45 -9.90 -5.13
C GLU A 303 -15.82 -11.25 -5.51
N GLU A 304 -14.64 -11.20 -6.14
CA GLU A 304 -13.91 -12.38 -6.61
C GLU A 304 -12.94 -12.93 -5.55
N SER A 305 -12.91 -12.38 -4.33
CA SER A 305 -11.94 -12.76 -3.29
C SER A 305 -11.92 -14.25 -2.94
N LEU A 306 -13.05 -14.94 -3.13
CA LEU A 306 -13.13 -16.38 -2.92
C LEU A 306 -12.22 -17.17 -3.88
N ASN A 307 -11.89 -16.63 -5.05
CA ASN A 307 -11.00 -17.30 -6.01
C ASN A 307 -9.57 -17.44 -5.47
N VAL A 308 -9.08 -16.47 -4.69
CA VAL A 308 -7.79 -16.60 -3.99
C VAL A 308 -7.84 -17.72 -2.96
N THR A 309 -8.91 -17.77 -2.14
CA THR A 309 -9.09 -18.86 -1.17
C THR A 309 -9.16 -20.22 -1.85
N ARG A 310 -9.89 -20.34 -2.97
CA ARG A 310 -9.97 -21.58 -3.75
C ARG A 310 -8.59 -22.02 -4.24
N GLU A 311 -7.77 -21.08 -4.71
CA GLU A 311 -6.41 -21.36 -5.15
C GLU A 311 -5.50 -21.80 -3.99
N LEU A 312 -5.59 -21.14 -2.82
CA LEU A 312 -4.86 -21.58 -1.62
C LEU A 312 -5.26 -23.00 -1.18
N VAL A 313 -6.57 -23.32 -1.18
CA VAL A 313 -7.06 -24.67 -0.88
C VAL A 313 -6.52 -25.68 -1.89
N ARG A 314 -6.52 -25.36 -3.19
CA ARG A 314 -5.98 -26.21 -4.25
C ARG A 314 -4.49 -26.53 -4.03
N ARG A 315 -3.74 -25.60 -3.45
CA ARG A 315 -2.31 -25.76 -3.12
C ARG A 315 -2.04 -26.42 -1.76
N GLY A 316 -3.08 -26.78 -1.02
CA GLY A 316 -2.97 -27.55 0.22
C GLY A 316 -2.82 -26.72 1.49
N TYR A 317 -3.09 -25.41 1.45
CA TYR A 317 -3.16 -24.61 2.67
C TYR A 317 -4.32 -25.06 3.56
N SER A 318 -4.05 -25.20 4.86
CA SER A 318 -5.09 -25.51 5.84
C SER A 318 -6.01 -24.31 6.08
N GLU A 319 -7.20 -24.56 6.63
CA GLU A 319 -8.11 -23.48 7.06
C GLU A 319 -7.41 -22.51 8.05
N ALA A 320 -6.58 -23.04 8.95
CA ALA A 320 -5.81 -22.23 9.90
C ALA A 320 -4.77 -21.34 9.20
N ASP A 321 -4.08 -21.85 8.18
CA ASP A 321 -3.12 -21.06 7.41
C ASP A 321 -3.84 -19.98 6.60
N ILE A 322 -4.96 -20.32 5.97
CA ILE A 322 -5.78 -19.37 5.21
C ILE A 322 -6.29 -18.25 6.13
N ALA A 323 -6.73 -18.56 7.35
CA ALA A 323 -7.15 -17.56 8.33
C ALA A 323 -6.01 -16.62 8.75
N LYS A 324 -4.79 -17.15 8.90
CA LYS A 324 -3.59 -16.33 9.17
C LYS A 324 -3.31 -15.37 8.02
N ILE A 325 -3.28 -15.88 6.79
CA ILE A 325 -2.98 -15.12 5.57
C ILE A 325 -4.04 -14.03 5.32
N TRP A 326 -5.33 -14.32 5.52
CA TRP A 326 -6.42 -13.36 5.27
C TRP A 326 -6.56 -12.23 6.29
N GLY A 327 -5.76 -12.24 7.37
CA GLY A 327 -5.74 -11.11 8.30
C GLY A 327 -5.25 -11.44 9.70
N GLY A 328 -5.22 -12.72 10.10
CA GLY A 328 -4.74 -13.11 11.43
C GLY A 328 -3.31 -12.61 11.72
N ASN A 329 -2.41 -12.71 10.74
CA ASN A 329 -1.04 -12.23 10.87
C ASN A 329 -0.94 -10.70 10.97
N LEU A 330 -1.80 -9.96 10.25
CA LEU A 330 -1.84 -8.50 10.34
C LEU A 330 -2.35 -8.04 11.71
N LEU A 331 -3.41 -8.68 12.21
CA LEU A 331 -3.96 -8.37 13.54
C LEU A 331 -2.98 -8.73 14.66
N ARG A 332 -2.19 -9.80 14.50
CA ARG A 332 -1.07 -10.13 15.40
C ARG A 332 -0.04 -8.99 15.45
N VAL A 333 0.36 -8.47 14.28
CA VAL A 333 1.32 -7.36 14.21
C VAL A 333 0.74 -6.08 14.80
N LEU A 334 -0.51 -5.74 14.49
CA LEU A 334 -1.19 -4.58 15.07
C LEU A 334 -1.22 -4.67 16.61
N ALA A 335 -1.62 -5.82 17.16
CA ALA A 335 -1.62 -6.04 18.61
C ALA A 335 -0.22 -5.94 19.24
N ALA A 336 0.83 -6.37 18.54
CA ALA A 336 2.20 -6.22 19.01
C ALA A 336 2.64 -4.75 19.03
N VAL A 337 2.28 -3.98 18.01
CA VAL A 337 2.54 -2.54 17.94
C VAL A 337 1.81 -1.78 19.07
N GLU A 338 0.56 -2.15 19.36
CA GLU A 338 -0.20 -1.62 20.51
C GLU A 338 0.51 -1.90 21.84
N ARG A 339 1.05 -3.11 22.05
CA ARG A 339 1.80 -3.47 23.25
C ARG A 339 3.07 -2.63 23.42
N VAL A 340 3.83 -2.41 22.35
CA VAL A 340 5.02 -1.56 22.38
C VAL A 340 4.68 -0.13 22.78
N ALA A 341 3.60 0.42 22.24
CA ALA A 341 3.13 1.77 22.60
C ALA A 341 2.71 1.86 24.08
N ALA A 342 2.18 0.76 24.65
CA ALA A 342 1.87 0.64 26.07
C ALA A 342 3.10 0.36 26.96
N GLY A 343 4.31 0.35 26.42
CA GLY A 343 5.55 0.10 27.16
C GLY A 343 5.80 -1.37 27.50
N GLN A 344 5.08 -2.29 26.85
CA GLN A 344 5.27 -3.73 27.02
C GLN A 344 6.28 -4.24 26.00
N THR A 345 7.05 -5.26 26.38
CA THR A 345 7.95 -5.96 25.44
C THR A 345 7.12 -6.64 24.33
N PRO A 346 7.54 -6.57 23.05
CA PRO A 346 6.79 -7.10 21.91
C PRO A 346 6.32 -8.55 22.04
#